data_AF-A0A090U4Y2-F1
#
_entry.id   AF-A0A090U4Y2-F1
#
_cell.length_a   1.000
_cell.length_b   1.000
_cell.length_c   1.000
_cell.angle_alpha   90.00
_cell.angle_beta   90.00
_cell.angle_gamma   90.00
#
_symmetry.space_group_name_H-M   'P 1'
#
loop_
_entity.id
_entity.type
_entity.pdbx_description
1 polymer ?
#
loop_
_entity_poly.entity_id
_entity_poly.type
_entity_poly.pdbx_seq_one_letter_code
_entity_poly.pdbx_strand_id
1 'polypeptide(L)'
;MGKPDSQRCGGRTWVNAKQLVTSFFEPPGTIYLNEILKAYPTRLKYDLAVYIGHRILHSDEGLKSVLSVGNQNTWDDSNAHQSSSALNSQDILQAWRDFESSFFAGALLCPKVPFRQLLDRSGYEIDVHKRVGVSPSVAMRRMTVVSPYPHWHYFDAYGPGKLKAVYRGNGIPLPWGNMRMVNDPCQHWAVFRRLSEPQNGSSAQISILNVGDEPRIYCCESINMTDPAGNNRVLCAGIDLNPAIDAQGGNALDIASELKRSCVEGGGSVTIPRHIKKDLQTVAKILNINWVERGIEGDARLICSRGAVCPRKPSCYEGCQDGANQTLGDIV
;
A
#
# COMPACT_ATOMS: atom_id res chain seq x y z
N MET A 1 -19.99 24.23 21.55
CA MET A 1 -20.50 23.83 20.22
C MET A 1 -19.54 24.37 19.17
N GLY A 2 -18.51 23.59 18.83
CA GLY A 2 -17.50 23.96 17.84
C GLY A 2 -18.00 23.65 16.43
N LYS A 3 -17.83 24.58 15.49
CA LYS A 3 -18.10 24.39 14.07
C LYS A 3 -17.22 23.25 13.51
N PRO A 4 -17.70 22.44 12.55
CA PRO A 4 -16.84 21.47 11.88
C PRO A 4 -15.81 22.18 11.01
N ASP A 5 -14.57 21.72 11.10
CA ASP A 5 -13.42 22.25 10.36
C ASP A 5 -13.66 22.23 8.84
N SER A 6 -13.67 23.42 8.23
CA SER A 6 -13.53 23.58 6.78
C SER A 6 -12.11 23.13 6.38
N GLN A 7 -11.98 21.90 5.88
CA GLN A 7 -10.73 21.37 5.35
C GLN A 7 -10.26 22.20 4.16
N ARG A 8 -9.09 22.84 4.32
CA ARG A 8 -8.38 23.57 3.26
C ARG A 8 -8.11 22.64 2.07
N CYS A 9 -8.56 23.05 0.89
CA CYS A 9 -8.10 22.50 -0.39
C CYS A 9 -6.58 22.55 -0.44
N GLY A 10 -5.94 21.38 -0.43
CA GLY A 10 -4.49 21.25 -0.41
C GLY A 10 -3.85 21.91 -1.62
N GLY A 11 -2.99 22.90 -1.37
CA GLY A 11 -2.11 23.46 -2.38
C GLY A 11 -1.18 22.37 -2.94
N ARG A 12 -1.13 22.25 -4.26
CA ARG A 12 -0.25 21.33 -4.98
C ARG A 12 1.20 21.83 -4.91
N THR A 13 1.96 21.36 -3.92
CA THR A 13 3.43 21.41 -3.97
C THR A 13 3.94 20.12 -4.59
N TRP A 14 4.36 20.20 -5.86
CA TRP A 14 5.05 19.14 -6.57
C TRP A 14 6.42 18.94 -5.93
N VAL A 15 6.55 17.96 -5.04
CA VAL A 15 7.88 17.54 -4.55
C VAL A 15 8.51 16.69 -5.64
N ASN A 16 9.54 17.22 -6.30
CA ASN A 16 10.33 16.48 -7.28
C ASN A 16 11.00 15.30 -6.56
N ALA A 17 10.56 14.08 -6.86
CA ALA A 17 10.97 12.89 -6.13
C ALA A 17 12.32 12.39 -6.63
N LYS A 18 13.26 12.17 -5.70
CA LYS A 18 14.65 11.82 -5.99
C LYS A 18 14.77 10.35 -6.42
N GLN A 19 15.75 10.04 -7.26
CA GLN A 19 16.12 8.67 -7.62
C GLN A 19 17.57 8.41 -7.24
N LEU A 20 17.87 7.17 -6.83
CA LEU A 20 19.20 6.73 -6.45
C LEU A 20 19.46 5.35 -7.04
N VAL A 21 20.48 5.21 -7.89
CA VAL A 21 20.99 3.90 -8.28
C VAL A 21 21.74 3.31 -7.10
N THR A 22 21.30 2.13 -6.65
CA THR A 22 21.88 1.45 -5.49
C THR A 22 22.95 0.45 -5.89
N SER A 23 22.75 -0.25 -7.01
CA SER A 23 23.71 -1.22 -7.52
C SER A 23 23.48 -1.52 -9.00
N PHE A 24 24.51 -2.03 -9.66
CA PHE A 24 24.41 -2.64 -10.99
C PHE A 24 25.36 -3.83 -11.11
N PHE A 25 25.02 -4.76 -11.99
CA PHE A 25 25.86 -5.89 -12.32
C PHE A 25 26.63 -5.61 -13.61
N GLU A 26 27.93 -5.91 -13.59
CA GLU A 26 28.82 -5.90 -14.75
C GLU A 26 29.26 -7.35 -15.06
N PRO A 27 28.93 -7.86 -16.26
CA PRO A 27 29.43 -9.15 -16.70
C PRO A 27 30.97 -9.20 -16.69
N PRO A 28 31.60 -10.34 -16.34
CA PRO A 28 30.99 -11.66 -16.14
C PRO A 28 30.62 -12.00 -14.68
N GLY A 29 30.78 -11.08 -13.71
CA GLY A 29 30.60 -11.46 -12.30
C GLY A 29 30.81 -10.38 -11.25
N THR A 30 30.87 -9.11 -11.64
CA THR A 30 31.16 -8.01 -10.72
C THR A 30 29.87 -7.28 -10.39
N ILE A 31 29.58 -7.06 -9.10
CA ILE A 31 28.48 -6.20 -8.66
C ILE A 31 29.06 -4.92 -8.10
N TYR A 32 28.71 -3.79 -8.70
CA TYR A 32 29.05 -2.48 -8.19
C TYR A 32 27.95 -2.01 -7.25
N LEU A 33 28.37 -1.54 -6.08
CA LEU A 33 27.49 -1.09 -5.02
C LEU A 33 27.73 0.39 -4.77
N ASN A 34 26.64 1.15 -4.66
CA ASN A 34 26.73 2.53 -4.21
C ASN A 34 27.15 2.56 -2.73
N GLU A 35 28.17 3.36 -2.38
CA GLU A 35 28.70 3.44 -1.02
C GLU A 35 27.64 3.81 0.02
N ILE A 36 26.57 4.50 -0.39
CA ILE A 36 25.42 4.81 0.48
C ILE A 36 24.83 3.55 1.13
N LEU A 37 24.93 2.39 0.48
CA LEU A 37 24.43 1.11 1.00
C LEU A 37 25.16 0.65 2.27
N LYS A 38 26.36 1.18 2.57
CA LYS A 38 27.03 0.97 3.87
C LYS A 38 26.14 1.42 5.05
N ALA A 39 25.35 2.48 4.85
CA ALA A 39 24.39 2.97 5.85
C ALA A 39 23.04 2.22 5.82
N TYR A 40 22.76 1.43 4.78
CA TYR A 40 21.49 0.73 4.57
C TYR A 40 21.69 -0.78 4.37
N PRO A 41 22.18 -1.53 5.37
CA PRO A 41 22.51 -2.95 5.23
C PRO A 41 21.32 -3.83 4.84
N THR A 42 20.10 -3.47 5.27
CA THR A 42 18.89 -4.21 4.88
C THR A 42 18.55 -4.03 3.39
N ARG A 43 18.90 -2.88 2.80
CA ARG A 43 18.79 -2.64 1.35
C ARG A 43 19.87 -3.38 0.59
N LEU A 44 21.11 -3.34 1.08
CA LEU A 44 22.22 -4.11 0.49
C LEU A 44 21.87 -5.61 0.41
N LYS A 45 21.38 -6.21 1.50
CA LYS A 45 20.92 -7.61 1.51
C LYS A 45 19.86 -7.89 0.45
N TYR A 46 18.93 -6.95 0.26
CA TYR A 46 17.89 -7.07 -0.75
C TYR A 46 18.47 -7.01 -2.17
N ASP A 47 19.33 -6.05 -2.47
CA ASP A 47 19.93 -5.91 -3.80
C ASP A 47 20.73 -7.16 -4.18
N LEU A 48 21.55 -7.68 -3.26
CA LEU A 48 22.29 -8.93 -3.49
C LEU A 48 21.36 -10.12 -3.69
N ALA A 49 20.28 -10.24 -2.90
CA ALA A 49 19.30 -11.31 -3.06
C ALA A 49 18.55 -11.24 -4.39
N VAL A 50 18.30 -10.04 -4.92
CA VAL A 50 17.71 -9.83 -6.25
C VAL A 50 18.66 -10.31 -7.34
N TYR A 51 19.96 -9.98 -7.26
CA TYR A 51 20.94 -10.49 -8.23
C TYR A 51 21.07 -12.02 -8.19
N ILE A 52 21.02 -12.63 -7.00
CA ILE A 52 20.97 -14.10 -6.88
C ILE A 52 19.72 -14.64 -7.59
N GLY A 53 18.56 -13.99 -7.40
CA GLY A 53 17.32 -14.34 -8.11
C GLY A 53 17.48 -14.28 -9.63
N HIS A 54 18.03 -13.18 -10.16
CA HIS A 54 18.29 -13.05 -11.59
C HIS A 54 19.20 -14.14 -12.12
N ARG A 55 20.30 -14.42 -11.40
CA ARG A 55 21.27 -15.44 -11.80
C ARG A 55 20.64 -16.83 -11.85
N ILE A 56 19.86 -17.20 -10.83
CA ILE A 56 19.26 -18.54 -10.70
C ILE A 56 18.10 -18.73 -11.66
N LEU A 57 17.23 -17.73 -11.82
CA LEU A 57 16.00 -17.87 -12.60
C LEU A 57 16.18 -17.53 -14.09
N HIS A 58 17.15 -16.68 -14.44
CA HIS A 58 17.26 -16.08 -15.78
C HIS A 58 18.66 -16.14 -16.41
N SER A 59 19.64 -16.79 -15.77
CA SER A 59 21.03 -16.87 -16.23
C SER A 59 21.72 -15.49 -16.36
N ASP A 60 22.96 -15.44 -16.86
CA ASP A 60 23.74 -14.19 -16.95
C ASP A 60 23.12 -13.16 -17.91
N GLU A 61 22.37 -13.62 -18.91
CA GLU A 61 21.69 -12.74 -19.86
C GLU A 61 20.57 -11.91 -19.21
N GLY A 62 20.04 -12.36 -18.06
CA GLY A 62 19.05 -11.64 -17.26
C GLY A 62 19.62 -10.63 -16.27
N LEU A 63 20.95 -10.53 -16.12
CA LEU A 63 21.61 -9.72 -15.08
C LEU A 63 21.84 -8.24 -15.45
N LYS A 64 21.34 -7.75 -16.59
CA LYS A 64 21.39 -6.30 -16.93
C LYS A 64 20.45 -5.45 -16.05
N SER A 65 20.32 -5.78 -14.77
CA SER A 65 19.42 -5.12 -13.82
C SER A 65 20.18 -4.05 -13.05
N VAL A 66 19.84 -2.79 -13.35
CA VAL A 66 20.24 -1.63 -12.55
C VAL A 66 19.20 -1.45 -11.45
N LEU A 67 19.60 -1.72 -10.21
CA LEU A 67 18.70 -1.55 -9.07
C LEU A 67 18.74 -0.10 -8.59
N SER A 68 17.55 0.44 -8.31
CA SER A 68 17.41 1.80 -7.83
C SER A 68 16.35 1.92 -6.74
N VAL A 69 16.47 3.00 -5.97
CA VAL A 69 15.55 3.47 -4.94
C VAL A 69 14.98 4.81 -5.39
N GLY A 70 13.81 5.16 -4.87
CA GLY A 70 13.16 6.42 -5.19
C GLY A 70 12.21 6.28 -6.36
N ASN A 71 11.83 7.43 -6.88
CA ASN A 71 10.85 7.56 -7.95
C ASN A 71 11.54 7.27 -9.28
N GLN A 72 11.21 6.12 -9.88
CA GLN A 72 11.50 5.91 -11.28
C GLN A 72 10.44 6.65 -12.08
N ASN A 73 10.81 7.75 -12.73
CA ASN A 73 10.06 8.26 -13.89
C ASN A 73 10.33 7.35 -15.10
N THR A 74 10.20 6.02 -14.95
CA THR A 74 10.42 5.07 -16.06
C THR A 74 9.45 5.31 -17.21
N TRP A 75 8.36 6.06 -16.99
CA TRP A 75 7.38 6.39 -18.02
C TRP A 75 7.42 7.84 -18.52
N ASP A 76 8.21 8.72 -17.91
CA ASP A 76 8.20 10.15 -18.25
C ASP A 76 9.54 10.70 -18.75
N ASP A 77 10.67 9.99 -18.65
CA ASP A 77 11.95 10.62 -19.01
C ASP A 77 12.99 9.70 -19.66
N SER A 78 12.65 9.20 -20.84
CA SER A 78 13.60 8.95 -21.93
C SER A 78 12.83 8.67 -23.23
N ASN A 79 12.83 9.65 -24.14
CA ASN A 79 12.17 9.69 -25.48
C ASN A 79 10.76 10.30 -25.58
N ALA A 80 10.63 11.58 -25.20
CA ALA A 80 9.58 12.47 -25.73
C ALA A 80 9.71 12.74 -27.27
N HIS A 81 10.49 11.95 -28.01
CA HIS A 81 10.63 12.06 -29.46
C HIS A 81 10.24 10.82 -30.26
N GLN A 82 9.78 9.73 -29.65
CA GLN A 82 9.16 8.62 -30.40
C GLN A 82 8.02 8.01 -29.60
N SER A 83 6.82 8.56 -29.80
CA SER A 83 5.56 7.94 -29.44
C SER A 83 5.32 6.70 -30.29
N SER A 84 6.01 5.60 -30.01
CA SER A 84 5.44 4.29 -30.31
C SER A 84 4.52 3.91 -29.14
N SER A 85 3.22 3.92 -29.41
CA SER A 85 2.18 3.37 -28.53
C SER A 85 2.26 1.84 -28.40
N ALA A 86 3.31 1.22 -28.93
CA ALA A 86 3.54 -0.22 -28.89
C ALA A 86 4.35 -0.57 -27.64
N LEU A 87 3.69 -1.26 -26.70
CA LEU A 87 4.38 -1.91 -25.58
C LEU A 87 5.46 -2.85 -26.16
N ASN A 88 6.72 -2.58 -25.86
CA ASN A 88 7.84 -3.39 -26.30
C ASN A 88 7.87 -4.70 -25.50
N SER A 89 7.84 -5.84 -26.20
CA SER A 89 7.86 -7.17 -25.60
C SER A 89 9.12 -7.42 -24.75
N GLN A 90 10.24 -6.82 -25.14
CA GLN A 90 11.49 -6.94 -24.39
C GLN A 90 11.42 -6.24 -23.03
N ASP A 91 10.76 -5.08 -22.97
CA ASP A 91 10.59 -4.31 -21.73
C ASP A 91 9.63 -5.03 -20.78
N ILE A 92 8.56 -5.64 -21.31
CA ILE A 92 7.65 -6.50 -20.54
C ILE A 92 8.41 -7.69 -19.97
N LEU A 93 9.22 -8.37 -20.79
CA LEU A 93 10.01 -9.53 -20.35
C LEU A 93 11.00 -9.14 -19.25
N GLN A 94 11.69 -8.01 -19.38
CA GLN A 94 12.60 -7.55 -18.34
C GLN A 94 11.88 -7.20 -17.04
N ALA A 95 10.75 -6.49 -17.12
CA ALA A 95 9.93 -6.18 -15.94
C ALA A 95 9.42 -7.45 -15.24
N TRP A 96 9.06 -8.49 -16.01
CA TRP A 96 8.66 -9.78 -15.47
C TRP A 96 9.82 -10.48 -14.73
N ARG A 97 11.01 -10.50 -15.34
CA ARG A 97 12.23 -11.07 -14.74
C ARG A 97 12.63 -10.34 -13.46
N ASP A 98 12.55 -9.01 -13.45
CA ASP A 98 12.81 -8.19 -12.26
C ASP A 98 11.78 -8.51 -11.15
N PHE A 99 10.51 -8.71 -11.52
CA PHE A 99 9.46 -9.09 -10.59
C PHE A 99 9.70 -10.48 -9.97
N GLU A 100 10.01 -11.50 -10.78
CA GLU A 100 10.30 -12.86 -10.32
C GLU A 100 11.54 -12.89 -9.42
N SER A 101 12.59 -12.15 -9.80
CA SER A 101 13.82 -12.04 -9.01
C SER A 101 13.61 -11.28 -7.69
N SER A 102 12.77 -10.24 -7.68
CA SER A 102 12.31 -9.56 -6.46
C SER A 102 11.49 -10.47 -5.54
N PHE A 103 10.61 -11.30 -6.12
CA PHE A 103 9.84 -12.30 -5.37
C PHE A 103 10.76 -13.38 -4.77
N PHE A 104 11.72 -13.86 -5.56
CA PHE A 104 12.76 -14.79 -5.10
C PHE A 104 13.56 -14.20 -3.95
N ALA A 105 14.01 -12.94 -4.05
CA ALA A 105 14.76 -12.26 -2.99
C ALA A 105 13.97 -12.23 -1.68
N GLY A 106 12.67 -11.95 -1.74
CA GLY A 106 11.79 -12.03 -0.57
C GLY A 106 11.70 -13.44 0.01
N ALA A 107 11.66 -14.47 -0.83
CA ALA A 107 11.64 -15.86 -0.39
C ALA A 107 12.97 -16.35 0.21
N LEU A 108 14.09 -15.86 -0.31
CA LEU A 108 15.43 -16.14 0.22
C LEU A 108 15.65 -15.47 1.58
N LEU A 109 15.31 -14.19 1.69
CA LEU A 109 15.51 -13.40 2.92
C LEU A 109 14.51 -13.76 4.03
N CYS A 110 13.32 -14.20 3.64
CA CYS A 110 12.26 -14.59 4.57
C CYS A 110 11.69 -15.97 4.16
N PRO A 111 12.39 -17.08 4.50
CA PRO A 111 11.99 -18.42 4.10
C PRO A 111 10.60 -18.78 4.65
N LYS A 112 9.76 -19.43 3.84
CA LYS A 112 8.31 -19.54 4.06
C LYS A 112 7.94 -20.07 5.45
N VAL A 113 8.46 -21.23 5.82
CA VAL A 113 8.13 -21.91 7.08
C VAL A 113 8.61 -21.13 8.31
N PRO A 114 9.91 -20.80 8.47
CA PRO A 114 10.37 -20.09 9.65
C PRO A 114 9.82 -18.66 9.74
N PHE A 115 9.66 -17.96 8.61
CA PHE A 115 9.08 -16.62 8.63
C PHE A 115 7.60 -16.64 9.01
N ARG A 116 6.81 -17.63 8.55
CA ARG A 116 5.44 -17.83 9.01
C ARG A 116 5.38 -18.09 10.53
N GLN A 117 6.21 -18.99 11.04
CA GLN A 117 6.27 -19.26 12.48
C GLN A 117 6.64 -18.01 13.30
N LEU A 118 7.53 -17.18 12.78
CA LEU A 118 7.89 -15.90 13.40
C LEU A 118 6.70 -14.93 13.42
N LEU A 119 5.96 -14.83 12.32
CA LEU A 119 4.75 -14.00 12.22
C LEU A 119 3.68 -14.47 13.20
N ASP A 120 3.40 -15.76 13.26
CA ASP A 120 2.43 -16.35 14.18
C ASP A 120 2.81 -16.06 15.65
N ARG A 121 4.09 -16.23 16.03
CA ARG A 121 4.57 -15.93 17.40
C ARG A 121 4.55 -14.45 17.74
N SER A 122 4.50 -13.57 16.73
CA SER A 122 4.59 -12.12 16.91
C SER A 122 3.27 -11.43 16.59
N GLY A 123 2.16 -12.14 16.40
CA GLY A 123 0.85 -11.55 16.10
C GLY A 123 0.83 -10.73 14.80
N TYR A 124 1.64 -11.11 13.80
CA TYR A 124 1.78 -10.42 12.51
C TYR A 124 2.19 -8.95 12.60
N GLU A 125 2.90 -8.55 13.65
CA GLU A 125 3.47 -7.20 13.79
C GLU A 125 4.48 -6.88 12.69
N ILE A 126 4.50 -5.62 12.23
CA ILE A 126 5.48 -5.16 11.22
C ILE A 126 6.92 -5.23 11.75
N ASP A 127 7.10 -5.00 13.05
CA ASP A 127 8.40 -4.95 13.73
C ASP A 127 9.23 -6.25 13.64
N VAL A 128 8.63 -7.36 13.21
CA VAL A 128 9.35 -8.60 12.86
C VAL A 128 10.48 -8.37 11.85
N HIS A 129 10.35 -7.34 11.00
CA HIS A 129 11.37 -6.98 10.02
C HIS A 129 12.73 -6.67 10.68
N LYS A 130 12.73 -6.11 11.90
CA LYS A 130 13.94 -5.79 12.68
C LYS A 130 14.64 -7.07 13.13
N ARG A 131 13.86 -8.06 13.59
CA ARG A 131 14.36 -9.37 14.05
C ARG A 131 14.99 -10.18 12.92
N VAL A 132 14.39 -10.13 11.72
CA VAL A 132 14.93 -10.81 10.53
C VAL A 132 16.08 -10.00 9.89
N GLY A 133 16.18 -8.71 10.20
CA GLY A 133 17.20 -7.83 9.63
C GLY A 133 16.97 -7.55 8.15
N VAL A 134 15.71 -7.30 7.78
CA VAL A 134 15.25 -6.91 6.43
C VAL A 134 14.50 -5.58 6.47
N SER A 135 14.30 -4.97 5.31
CA SER A 135 13.46 -3.76 5.23
C SER A 135 12.00 -4.11 5.54
N PRO A 136 11.22 -3.17 6.11
CA PRO A 136 9.79 -3.42 6.37
C PRO A 136 9.03 -3.75 5.08
N SER A 137 9.41 -3.18 3.93
CA SER A 137 8.81 -3.51 2.63
C SER A 137 8.99 -4.98 2.26
N VAL A 138 10.15 -5.58 2.52
CA VAL A 138 10.38 -7.01 2.26
C VAL A 138 9.54 -7.85 3.21
N ALA A 139 9.55 -7.55 4.50
CA ALA A 139 8.77 -8.29 5.50
C ALA A 139 7.25 -8.24 5.22
N MET A 140 6.71 -7.04 4.96
CA MET A 140 5.28 -6.84 4.71
C MET A 140 4.84 -7.48 3.39
N ARG A 141 5.62 -7.36 2.29
CA ARG A 141 5.32 -8.07 1.04
C ARG A 141 5.37 -9.58 1.23
N ARG A 142 6.32 -10.09 2.02
CA ARG A 142 6.41 -11.52 2.27
C ARG A 142 5.24 -12.02 3.13
N MET A 143 4.80 -11.22 4.11
CA MET A 143 3.68 -11.53 5.00
C MET A 143 2.42 -11.92 4.22
N THR A 144 2.11 -11.21 3.13
CA THR A 144 0.90 -11.45 2.31
C THR A 144 0.87 -12.80 1.60
N VAL A 145 2.02 -13.47 1.43
CA VAL A 145 2.13 -14.74 0.69
C VAL A 145 2.51 -15.93 1.56
N VAL A 146 2.93 -15.71 2.81
CA VAL A 146 3.25 -16.79 3.75
C VAL A 146 2.19 -16.99 4.84
N SER A 147 1.34 -15.99 5.07
CA SER A 147 0.21 -16.10 5.98
C SER A 147 -0.71 -17.26 5.55
N PRO A 148 -1.26 -18.04 6.49
CA PRO A 148 -2.27 -19.04 6.18
C PRO A 148 -3.60 -18.41 5.75
N TYR A 149 -3.87 -17.16 6.15
CA TYR A 149 -5.01 -16.40 5.67
C TYR A 149 -4.68 -15.82 4.28
N PRO A 150 -5.46 -16.05 3.21
CA PRO A 150 -5.06 -15.64 1.85
C PRO A 150 -5.50 -14.23 1.47
N HIS A 151 -6.42 -13.62 2.22
CA HIS A 151 -7.08 -12.38 1.82
C HIS A 151 -6.31 -11.12 2.22
N TRP A 152 -5.06 -11.03 1.78
CA TRP A 152 -4.16 -9.91 2.04
C TRP A 152 -4.05 -8.93 0.87
N HIS A 153 -3.64 -7.71 1.19
CA HIS A 153 -3.12 -6.75 0.25
C HIS A 153 -1.91 -6.00 0.83
N TYR A 154 -1.08 -5.48 -0.06
CA TYR A 154 0.06 -4.62 0.27
C TYR A 154 0.14 -3.46 -0.72
N PHE A 155 0.45 -2.29 -0.19
CA PHE A 155 0.65 -1.05 -0.93
C PHE A 155 1.97 -0.39 -0.51
N ASP A 156 2.75 0.06 -1.49
CA ASP A 156 3.94 0.91 -1.32
C ASP A 156 3.67 2.23 -2.05
N ALA A 157 3.45 3.31 -1.31
CA ALA A 157 3.02 4.59 -1.86
C ALA A 157 4.06 5.69 -1.66
N TYR A 158 4.23 6.50 -2.70
CA TYR A 158 5.13 7.66 -2.75
C TYR A 158 4.32 8.91 -3.02
N GLY A 159 4.41 9.91 -2.15
CA GLY A 159 3.73 11.20 -2.33
C GLY A 159 2.23 11.12 -2.68
N PRO A 160 1.59 12.23 -3.05
CA PRO A 160 0.18 12.22 -3.44
C PRO A 160 -0.02 11.43 -4.74
N GLY A 161 -0.85 10.38 -4.67
CA GLY A 161 -1.42 9.75 -5.87
C GLY A 161 -0.57 8.70 -6.61
N LYS A 162 0.58 8.23 -6.07
CA LYS A 162 1.42 7.23 -6.74
C LYS A 162 1.72 5.99 -5.87
N LEU A 163 1.65 4.80 -6.47
CA LEU A 163 1.90 3.48 -5.86
C LEU A 163 3.03 2.84 -6.65
N LYS A 164 4.11 2.52 -5.96
CA LYS A 164 5.28 1.85 -6.51
C LYS A 164 5.08 0.35 -6.63
N ALA A 165 4.40 -0.27 -5.66
CA ALA A 165 4.17 -1.71 -5.66
C ALA A 165 2.82 -2.04 -5.03
N VAL A 166 2.14 -3.03 -5.61
CA VAL A 166 0.83 -3.48 -5.18
C VAL A 166 0.73 -5.00 -5.27
N TYR A 167 0.30 -5.64 -4.19
CA TYR A 167 -0.04 -7.07 -4.15
C TYR A 167 -1.45 -7.21 -3.58
N ARG A 168 -2.32 -8.00 -4.22
CA ARG A 168 -3.77 -8.05 -3.90
C ARG A 168 -4.30 -9.48 -3.96
N GLY A 169 -4.04 -10.28 -2.93
CA GLY A 169 -4.60 -11.63 -2.80
C GLY A 169 -6.11 -11.64 -2.50
N ASN A 170 -6.65 -10.54 -1.98
CA ASN A 170 -8.08 -10.39 -1.68
C ASN A 170 -8.92 -9.75 -2.81
N GLY A 171 -8.31 -9.37 -3.94
CA GLY A 171 -9.03 -8.69 -5.02
C GLY A 171 -9.54 -7.29 -4.69
N ILE A 172 -9.07 -6.64 -3.61
CA ILE A 172 -9.45 -5.26 -3.27
C ILE A 172 -9.25 -4.36 -4.52
N PRO A 173 -10.21 -3.52 -4.91
CA PRO A 173 -10.01 -2.64 -6.05
C PRO A 173 -8.86 -1.71 -5.73
N LEU A 174 -8.04 -1.41 -6.74
CA LEU A 174 -7.03 -0.37 -6.57
C LEU A 174 -7.74 0.97 -6.34
N PRO A 175 -7.15 1.87 -5.52
CA PRO A 175 -7.59 3.27 -5.53
C PRO A 175 -7.47 3.88 -6.94
N TRP A 176 -6.67 3.29 -7.84
CA TRP A 176 -6.45 3.77 -9.21
C TRP A 176 -6.46 2.64 -10.24
N GLY A 177 -7.06 2.87 -11.42
CA GLY A 177 -7.10 1.86 -12.49
C GLY A 177 -5.75 1.57 -13.17
N ASN A 178 -4.71 2.35 -12.86
CA ASN A 178 -3.34 2.19 -13.36
C ASN A 178 -2.35 2.73 -12.29
N MET A 179 -1.07 2.35 -12.35
CA MET A 179 -0.01 2.82 -11.43
C MET A 179 0.34 4.32 -11.61
N ARG A 180 -0.56 5.13 -12.20
CA ARG A 180 -0.37 6.54 -12.52
C ARG A 180 -1.08 7.45 -11.51
N MET A 181 -0.69 8.72 -11.53
CA MET A 181 -1.29 9.78 -10.72
C MET A 181 -2.77 9.95 -11.06
N VAL A 182 -3.62 10.06 -10.03
CA VAL A 182 -5.07 10.29 -10.16
C VAL A 182 -5.45 11.63 -9.57
N ASN A 183 -6.38 12.31 -10.24
CA ASN A 183 -6.82 13.67 -9.88
C ASN A 183 -7.67 13.70 -8.59
N ASP A 184 -8.46 12.64 -8.31
CA ASP A 184 -9.42 12.61 -7.20
C ASP A 184 -9.29 11.35 -6.28
N PRO A 185 -8.13 11.13 -5.63
CA PRO A 185 -7.95 9.97 -4.75
C PRO A 185 -8.73 10.16 -3.45
N CYS A 186 -9.46 9.13 -3.03
CA CYS A 186 -10.16 9.13 -1.75
C CYS A 186 -9.17 9.30 -0.59
N GLN A 187 -9.17 10.47 0.07
CA GLN A 187 -8.20 10.81 1.13
C GLN A 187 -8.35 9.96 2.41
N HIS A 188 -9.38 9.11 2.49
CA HIS A 188 -9.68 8.34 3.70
C HIS A 188 -9.02 6.96 3.76
N TRP A 189 -8.40 6.51 2.67
CA TRP A 189 -7.57 5.30 2.70
C TRP A 189 -6.43 5.47 3.70
N ALA A 190 -6.13 4.41 4.46
CA ALA A 190 -5.10 4.41 5.49
C ALA A 190 -3.75 4.92 4.96
N VAL A 191 -3.37 4.48 3.75
CA VAL A 191 -2.13 4.87 3.09
C VAL A 191 -2.04 6.38 2.80
N PHE A 192 -3.13 7.02 2.38
CA PHE A 192 -3.12 8.46 2.05
C PHE A 192 -3.21 9.35 3.27
N ARG A 193 -4.00 8.96 4.27
CA ARG A 193 -4.01 9.66 5.57
C ARG A 193 -2.64 9.67 6.20
N ARG A 194 -1.93 8.54 6.11
CA ARG A 194 -0.58 8.43 6.67
C ARG A 194 0.44 9.27 5.89
N LEU A 195 0.28 9.41 4.58
CA LEU A 195 1.08 10.29 3.73
C LEU A 195 0.81 11.78 4.03
N SER A 196 -0.46 12.16 4.25
CA SER A 196 -0.86 13.56 4.53
C SER A 196 -0.55 13.99 5.95
N GLU A 197 -0.67 13.07 6.91
CA GLU A 197 -0.39 13.30 8.33
C GLU A 197 0.64 12.28 8.82
N PRO A 198 1.93 12.51 8.56
CA PRO A 198 2.97 11.62 9.02
C PRO A 198 3.00 11.58 10.54
N GLN A 199 2.85 10.40 11.14
CA GLN A 199 3.10 10.22 12.57
C GLN A 199 4.18 9.15 12.79
N ASN A 200 4.69 9.12 14.01
CA ASN A 200 5.61 8.09 14.46
C ASN A 200 4.89 6.76 14.67
N GLY A 201 5.61 5.65 14.49
CA GLY A 201 5.07 4.31 14.66
C GLY A 201 4.14 3.86 13.52
N SER A 202 3.38 2.81 13.78
CA SER A 202 2.37 2.27 12.87
C SER A 202 0.96 2.75 13.23
N SER A 203 0.02 2.62 12.30
CA SER A 203 -1.37 2.99 12.49
C SER A 203 -2.29 1.93 11.87
N ALA A 204 -3.15 1.36 12.72
CA ALA A 204 -4.22 0.45 12.34
C ALA A 204 -5.49 1.21 11.98
N GLN A 205 -6.21 0.78 10.94
CA GLN A 205 -7.48 1.36 10.53
C GLN A 205 -8.47 0.30 10.07
N ILE A 206 -9.69 0.34 10.61
CA ILE A 206 -10.85 -0.36 10.04
C ILE A 206 -11.47 0.52 8.95
N SER A 207 -11.61 -0.06 7.76
CA SER A 207 -12.14 0.61 6.57
C SER A 207 -13.28 -0.18 5.95
N ILE A 208 -14.29 0.52 5.44
CA ILE A 208 -15.41 -0.08 4.72
C ILE A 208 -15.36 0.40 3.28
N LEU A 209 -15.39 -0.54 2.34
CA LEU A 209 -15.31 -0.27 0.90
C LEU A 209 -16.33 -1.15 0.17
N ASN A 210 -17.08 -0.54 -0.75
CA ASN A 210 -17.94 -1.29 -1.65
C ASN A 210 -17.12 -1.90 -2.80
N VAL A 211 -17.31 -3.19 -3.05
CA VAL A 211 -16.73 -3.94 -4.17
C VAL A 211 -17.86 -4.65 -4.90
N GLY A 212 -18.18 -4.21 -6.12
CA GLY A 212 -19.34 -4.76 -6.86
C GLY A 212 -20.65 -4.60 -6.08
N ASP A 213 -20.89 -3.40 -5.53
CA ASP A 213 -22.01 -3.03 -4.67
C ASP A 213 -22.08 -3.67 -3.27
N GLU A 214 -21.30 -4.71 -3.01
CA GLU A 214 -21.22 -5.36 -1.69
C GLU A 214 -20.22 -4.64 -0.76
N PRO A 215 -20.60 -4.25 0.48
CA PRO A 215 -19.69 -3.69 1.44
C PRO A 215 -18.74 -4.74 2.02
N ARG A 216 -17.45 -4.41 2.05
CA ARG A 216 -16.40 -5.23 2.67
C ARG A 216 -15.68 -4.47 3.77
N ILE A 217 -15.31 -5.19 4.82
CA ILE A 217 -14.56 -4.66 5.96
C ILE A 217 -13.10 -5.02 5.77
N TYR A 218 -12.24 -4.00 5.72
CA TYR A 218 -10.80 -4.15 5.67
C TYR A 218 -10.18 -3.66 6.97
N CYS A 219 -9.11 -4.31 7.38
CA CYS A 219 -8.20 -3.76 8.36
C CYS A 219 -6.83 -3.54 7.70
N CYS A 220 -6.21 -2.38 7.93
CA CYS A 220 -4.89 -2.05 7.39
C CYS A 220 -3.97 -1.51 8.48
N GLU A 221 -2.70 -1.90 8.46
CA GLU A 221 -1.61 -1.35 9.25
C GLU A 221 -0.66 -0.56 8.32
N SER A 222 -0.42 0.71 8.62
CA SER A 222 0.42 1.61 7.82
C SER A 222 1.60 2.17 8.60
N ILE A 223 2.75 2.32 7.95
CA ILE A 223 3.96 2.95 8.51
C ILE A 223 4.54 4.01 7.57
N ASN A 224 5.07 5.09 8.13
CA ASN A 224 5.87 6.07 7.40
C ASN A 224 7.32 5.66 7.39
N MET A 225 8.01 5.94 6.30
CA MET A 225 9.46 5.85 6.28
C MET A 225 10.07 6.71 5.17
N THR A 226 11.34 7.00 5.33
CA THR A 226 12.16 7.67 4.32
C THR A 226 13.02 6.63 3.61
N ASP A 227 13.05 6.68 2.28
CA ASP A 227 13.93 5.80 1.51
C ASP A 227 15.37 6.34 1.42
N PRO A 228 16.35 5.51 1.02
CA PRO A 228 17.73 5.94 0.81
C PRO A 228 17.94 7.16 -0.11
N ALA A 229 16.99 7.47 -1.00
CA ALA A 229 17.04 8.65 -1.87
C ALA A 229 16.48 9.92 -1.17
N GLY A 230 15.98 9.80 0.06
CA GLY A 230 15.41 10.88 0.84
C GLY A 230 13.93 11.12 0.61
N ASN A 231 13.21 10.21 -0.07
CA ASN A 231 11.78 10.36 -0.32
C ASN A 231 10.95 9.80 0.83
N ASN A 232 9.90 10.52 1.21
CA ASN A 232 8.87 9.98 2.12
C ASN A 232 8.00 8.96 1.38
N ARG A 233 7.74 7.83 2.03
CA ARG A 233 6.88 6.77 1.53
C ARG A 233 6.05 6.15 2.65
N VAL A 234 4.90 5.61 2.29
CA VAL A 234 4.06 4.84 3.21
C VAL A 234 3.96 3.41 2.73
N LEU A 235 4.23 2.50 3.65
CA LEU A 235 3.96 1.08 3.46
C LEU A 235 2.68 0.73 4.19
N CYS A 236 1.81 0.00 3.52
CA CYS A 236 0.54 -0.45 4.09
C CYS A 236 0.34 -1.93 3.77
N ALA A 237 0.01 -2.72 4.79
CA ALA A 237 -0.47 -4.08 4.64
C ALA A 237 -1.88 -4.14 5.21
N GLY A 238 -2.76 -4.92 4.61
CA GLY A 238 -4.10 -5.09 5.14
C GLY A 238 -4.75 -6.38 4.70
N ILE A 239 -5.89 -6.67 5.30
CA ILE A 239 -6.67 -7.88 5.08
C ILE A 239 -8.15 -7.55 4.88
N ASP A 240 -8.84 -8.38 4.09
CA ASP A 240 -10.30 -8.44 4.07
C ASP A 240 -10.77 -9.27 5.27
N LEU A 241 -11.66 -8.76 6.11
CA LEU A 241 -12.17 -9.48 7.27
C LEU A 241 -13.41 -10.34 6.94
N ASN A 242 -14.10 -10.07 5.84
CA ASN A 242 -15.37 -10.74 5.52
C ASN A 242 -15.23 -12.26 5.46
N PRO A 243 -14.25 -12.85 4.75
CA PRO A 243 -14.11 -14.30 4.69
C PRO A 243 -13.86 -14.95 6.06
N ALA A 244 -13.16 -14.25 6.95
CA ALA A 244 -12.91 -14.74 8.30
C ALA A 244 -14.16 -14.65 9.20
N ILE A 245 -15.00 -13.61 9.02
CA ILE A 245 -16.28 -13.49 9.71
C ILE A 245 -17.21 -14.65 9.32
N ASP A 246 -17.37 -14.90 8.00
CA ASP A 246 -18.24 -15.96 7.50
C ASP A 246 -17.75 -17.35 7.94
N ALA A 247 -16.43 -17.58 7.92
CA ALA A 247 -15.83 -18.84 8.39
C ALA A 247 -16.06 -19.12 9.89
N GLN A 248 -16.39 -18.10 10.69
CA GLN A 248 -16.76 -18.23 12.10
C GLN A 248 -18.28 -18.32 12.33
N GLY A 249 -19.08 -18.46 11.27
CA GLY A 249 -20.53 -18.55 11.35
C GLY A 249 -21.24 -17.21 11.52
N GLY A 250 -20.53 -16.09 11.36
CA GLY A 250 -21.14 -14.76 11.27
C GLY A 250 -21.75 -14.49 9.89
N ASN A 251 -22.45 -13.37 9.75
CA ASN A 251 -22.87 -12.84 8.46
C ASN A 251 -22.08 -11.57 8.15
N ALA A 252 -21.01 -11.71 7.36
CA ALA A 252 -20.14 -10.58 7.05
C ALA A 252 -20.86 -9.46 6.29
N LEU A 253 -21.82 -9.81 5.42
CA LEU A 253 -22.58 -8.83 4.64
C LEU A 253 -23.45 -7.94 5.54
N ASP A 254 -24.15 -8.55 6.51
CA ASP A 254 -25.00 -7.82 7.46
C ASP A 254 -24.15 -6.89 8.34
N ILE A 255 -23.05 -7.41 8.88
CA ILE A 255 -22.12 -6.63 9.72
C ILE A 255 -21.51 -5.47 8.92
N ALA A 256 -21.05 -5.73 7.69
CA ALA A 256 -20.47 -4.71 6.83
C ALA A 256 -21.50 -3.65 6.41
N SER A 257 -22.74 -4.06 6.15
CA SER A 257 -23.85 -3.17 5.77
C SER A 257 -24.29 -2.28 6.94
N GLU A 258 -24.40 -2.85 8.15
CA GLU A 258 -24.70 -2.10 9.36
C GLU A 258 -23.60 -1.07 9.63
N LEU A 259 -22.33 -1.50 9.63
CA LEU A 259 -21.20 -0.62 9.89
C LEU A 259 -21.09 0.49 8.83
N LYS A 260 -21.34 0.16 7.56
CA LYS A 260 -21.43 1.15 6.48
C LYS A 260 -22.50 2.20 6.76
N ARG A 261 -23.71 1.79 7.13
CA ARG A 261 -24.82 2.70 7.45
C ARG A 261 -24.44 3.62 8.60
N SER A 262 -23.89 3.07 9.69
CA SER A 262 -23.41 3.86 10.82
C SER A 262 -22.32 4.86 10.42
N CYS A 263 -21.38 4.47 9.54
CA CYS A 263 -20.41 5.41 9.00
C CYS A 263 -21.06 6.51 8.17
N VAL A 264 -22.04 6.21 7.30
CA VAL A 264 -22.73 7.23 6.49
C VAL A 264 -23.46 8.23 7.37
N GLU A 265 -24.20 7.76 8.38
CA GLU A 265 -24.91 8.60 9.36
C GLU A 265 -23.94 9.45 10.20
N GLY A 266 -22.74 8.92 10.50
CA GLY A 266 -21.66 9.63 11.20
C GLY A 266 -20.78 10.52 10.31
N GLY A 267 -21.18 10.86 9.09
CA GLY A 267 -20.39 11.73 8.20
C GLY A 267 -19.13 11.06 7.60
N GLY A 268 -19.07 9.74 7.64
CA GLY A 268 -18.04 8.90 7.03
C GLY A 268 -17.08 8.21 8.01
N SER A 269 -17.21 8.47 9.31
CA SER A 269 -16.45 7.82 10.38
C SER A 269 -17.36 7.60 11.58
N VAL A 270 -17.24 6.45 12.24
CA VAL A 270 -18.03 6.17 13.45
C VAL A 270 -17.25 5.27 14.39
N THR A 271 -17.44 5.45 15.69
CA THR A 271 -17.00 4.47 16.67
C THR A 271 -17.75 3.16 16.45
N ILE A 272 -17.01 2.05 16.41
CA ILE A 272 -17.57 0.74 16.05
C ILE A 272 -18.61 0.32 17.10
N PRO A 273 -19.86 -0.05 16.70
CA PRO A 273 -20.88 -0.55 17.61
C PRO A 273 -20.38 -1.73 18.45
N ARG A 274 -20.79 -1.82 19.72
CA ARG A 274 -20.25 -2.78 20.69
C ARG A 274 -20.39 -4.24 20.24
N HIS A 275 -21.50 -4.60 19.59
CA HIS A 275 -21.72 -5.97 19.10
C HIS A 275 -20.80 -6.27 17.92
N ILE A 276 -20.71 -5.39 16.92
CA ILE A 276 -19.77 -5.52 15.79
C ILE A 276 -18.33 -5.62 16.31
N LYS A 277 -17.97 -4.78 17.29
CA LYS A 277 -16.63 -4.82 17.90
C LYS A 277 -16.33 -6.19 18.51
N LYS A 278 -17.30 -6.82 19.19
CA LYS A 278 -17.15 -8.17 19.76
C LYS A 278 -16.96 -9.24 18.68
N ASP A 279 -17.68 -9.12 17.56
CA ASP A 279 -17.53 -10.04 16.43
C ASP A 279 -16.14 -9.91 15.80
N LEU A 280 -15.70 -8.67 15.54
CA LEU A 280 -14.36 -8.39 15.01
C LEU A 280 -13.24 -8.77 15.98
N GLN A 281 -13.44 -8.65 17.30
CA GLN A 281 -12.50 -9.14 18.32
C GLN A 281 -12.30 -10.65 18.23
N THR A 282 -13.38 -11.40 17.98
CA THR A 282 -13.30 -12.85 17.84
C THR A 282 -12.49 -13.23 16.61
N VAL A 283 -12.74 -12.57 15.49
CA VAL A 283 -11.97 -12.73 14.24
C VAL A 283 -10.50 -12.37 14.43
N ALA A 284 -10.21 -11.26 15.10
CA ALA A 284 -8.84 -10.81 15.36
C ALA A 284 -8.00 -11.85 16.13
N LYS A 285 -8.59 -12.48 17.15
CA LYS A 285 -7.96 -13.53 17.95
C LYS A 285 -7.69 -14.80 17.15
N ILE A 286 -8.61 -15.19 16.29
CA ILE A 286 -8.48 -16.40 15.47
C ILE A 286 -7.44 -16.23 14.38
N LEU A 287 -7.43 -15.06 13.72
CA LEU A 287 -6.39 -14.73 12.76
C LEU A 287 -5.05 -14.51 13.44
N ASN A 288 -5.05 -14.20 14.75
CA ASN A 288 -3.86 -13.86 15.54
C ASN A 288 -3.10 -12.67 14.91
N ILE A 289 -3.86 -11.64 14.51
CA ILE A 289 -3.32 -10.43 13.87
C ILE A 289 -3.59 -9.24 14.79
N ASN A 290 -2.57 -8.83 15.55
CA ASN A 290 -2.69 -7.84 16.63
C ASN A 290 -3.14 -6.45 16.15
N TRP A 291 -2.76 -6.07 14.93
CA TRP A 291 -3.18 -4.78 14.40
C TRP A 291 -4.68 -4.75 14.02
N VAL A 292 -5.35 -5.91 13.89
CA VAL A 292 -6.82 -5.94 13.82
C VAL A 292 -7.41 -5.52 15.16
N GLU A 293 -6.90 -6.06 16.27
CA GLU A 293 -7.32 -5.67 17.62
C GLU A 293 -7.05 -4.18 17.88
N ARG A 294 -5.92 -3.63 17.42
CA ARG A 294 -5.70 -2.18 17.51
C ARG A 294 -6.67 -1.38 16.64
N GLY A 295 -6.97 -1.86 15.43
CA GLY A 295 -7.83 -1.17 14.48
C GLY A 295 -9.26 -1.01 15.00
N ILE A 296 -9.79 -2.03 15.68
CA ILE A 296 -11.16 -2.02 16.23
C ILE A 296 -11.35 -1.12 17.44
N GLU A 297 -10.26 -0.70 18.09
CA GLU A 297 -10.30 0.30 19.17
C GLU A 297 -10.47 1.72 18.62
N GLY A 298 -10.13 1.93 17.33
CA GLY A 298 -10.38 3.17 16.62
C GLY A 298 -11.76 3.22 15.95
N ASP A 299 -12.01 4.33 15.26
CA ASP A 299 -13.21 4.49 14.45
C ASP A 299 -13.13 3.68 13.13
N ALA A 300 -14.26 3.09 12.76
CA ALA A 300 -14.47 2.59 11.42
C ALA A 300 -14.66 3.75 10.44
N ARG A 301 -14.02 3.65 9.26
CA ARG A 301 -14.07 4.69 8.24
C ARG A 301 -14.58 4.19 6.91
N LEU A 302 -15.47 4.95 6.31
CA LEU A 302 -15.94 4.71 4.96
C LEU A 302 -14.93 5.26 3.95
N ILE A 303 -14.46 4.38 3.06
CA ILE A 303 -13.56 4.69 1.96
C ILE A 303 -14.23 4.38 0.62
N CYS A 304 -13.73 4.95 -0.47
CA CYS A 304 -14.22 4.68 -1.82
C CYS A 304 -13.05 4.45 -2.79
N SER A 305 -13.29 3.67 -3.83
CA SER A 305 -12.28 3.40 -4.85
C SER A 305 -11.90 4.67 -5.62
N ARG A 306 -12.86 5.58 -5.85
CA ARG A 306 -12.64 6.91 -6.46
C ARG A 306 -13.53 7.96 -5.80
N GLY A 307 -13.10 9.22 -5.83
CA GLY A 307 -13.89 10.33 -5.28
C GLY A 307 -15.30 10.44 -5.86
N ALA A 308 -15.45 10.18 -7.17
CA ALA A 308 -16.74 10.22 -7.87
C ALA A 308 -17.76 9.15 -7.41
N VAL A 309 -17.31 8.08 -6.75
CA VAL A 309 -18.19 7.02 -6.21
C VAL A 309 -18.23 7.06 -4.68
N CYS A 310 -18.04 8.24 -4.09
CA CYS A 310 -18.04 8.41 -2.64
C CYS A 310 -19.44 8.09 -2.07
N PRO A 311 -19.56 7.10 -1.17
CA PRO A 311 -20.85 6.73 -0.59
C PRO A 311 -21.31 7.63 0.57
N ARG A 312 -20.55 8.69 0.90
CA ARG A 312 -20.90 9.65 1.95
C ARG A 312 -21.97 10.63 1.47
N LYS A 313 -22.74 11.17 2.41
CA LYS A 313 -23.76 12.19 2.18
C LYS A 313 -23.59 13.31 3.21
N PRO A 314 -23.14 14.52 2.83
CA PRO A 314 -22.67 14.92 1.50
C PRO A 314 -21.38 14.19 1.10
N SER A 315 -21.11 14.12 -0.20
CA SER A 315 -19.90 13.49 -0.72
C SER A 315 -18.67 14.35 -0.41
N CYS A 316 -17.48 13.72 -0.36
CA CYS A 316 -16.22 14.43 -0.10
C CYS A 316 -15.88 15.51 -1.14
N TYR A 317 -16.51 15.49 -2.32
CA TYR A 317 -16.17 16.35 -3.47
C TYR A 317 -17.33 17.24 -3.93
N GLU A 318 -18.53 17.10 -3.34
CA GLU A 318 -19.71 17.91 -3.70
C GLU A 318 -19.49 19.42 -3.49
N GLY A 319 -18.65 19.83 -2.53
CA GLY A 319 -18.33 21.25 -2.30
C GLY A 319 -17.17 21.82 -3.13
N CYS A 320 -16.49 21.02 -3.95
CA CYS A 320 -15.33 21.48 -4.74
C CYS A 320 -15.70 21.99 -6.14
N GLN A 321 -16.90 21.70 -6.65
CA GLN A 321 -17.33 22.12 -7.98
C GLN A 321 -17.80 23.59 -8.04
N ASP A 322 -18.27 24.15 -6.91
CA ASP A 322 -18.79 25.52 -6.87
C ASP A 322 -17.70 26.60 -6.80
N GLY A 323 -16.48 26.25 -6.41
CA GLY A 323 -15.36 27.19 -6.32
C GLY A 323 -14.62 27.47 -7.64
N ALA A 324 -14.82 26.64 -8.67
CA ALA A 324 -14.17 26.81 -9.97
C ALA A 324 -14.95 27.69 -10.95
N ASN A 325 -16.26 27.89 -10.71
CA ASN A 325 -17.14 28.67 -11.59
C ASN A 325 -17.32 30.14 -11.18
N GLN A 326 -16.76 30.58 -10.04
CA GLN A 326 -16.88 31.99 -9.60
C GLN A 326 -15.77 32.92 -10.11
N THR A 327 -14.78 32.43 -10.86
CA THR A 327 -13.66 33.27 -11.36
C THR A 327 -13.75 33.67 -12.84
N LEU A 328 -14.85 33.36 -13.51
CA LEU A 328 -15.09 33.70 -14.93
C LEU A 328 -16.26 34.67 -15.15
N GLY A 329 -16.83 35.24 -14.08
CA GLY A 329 -18.02 36.10 -14.14
C GLY A 329 -17.78 37.62 -14.15
N ASP A 330 -16.58 38.10 -13.81
CA ASP A 330 -16.34 39.54 -13.56
C ASP A 330 -15.38 40.19 -14.56
N ILE A 331 -15.51 39.89 -15.86
CA ILE A 331 -14.97 40.72 -16.94
C ILE A 331 -16.01 40.85 -18.06
N VAL A 332 -16.94 41.78 -17.89
CA VAL A 332 -17.55 42.60 -18.95
C VAL A 332 -17.64 44.03 -18.43
#